data_AF-A0A7V7BMM0-F1
#
_entry.id   AF-A0A7V7BMM0-F1
#
_cell.length_a   1.000
_cell.length_b   1.000
_cell.length_c   1.000
_cell.angle_alpha   90.00
_cell.angle_beta   90.00
_cell.angle_gamma   90.00
#
_symmetry.space_group_name_H-M   'P 1'
#
loop_
_entity.id
_entity.type
_entity.pdbx_description
1 polymer ?
#
loop_
_entity_poly.entity_id
_entity_poly.type
_entity_poly.pdbx_seq_one_letter_code
_entity_poly.pdbx_strand_id
1 'polypeptide(L)' 'MQNSFLRIILIGVASFFIYRYRYRLINIILGQSLLRRLVVKSFMQIPFVREQMVGQMFRFQ' A
#
# COMPACT_ATOMS: atom_id res chain seq x y z
N MET A 1 -6.30 3.31 28.31
CA MET A 1 -5.07 2.52 28.56
C MET A 1 -5.01 1.19 27.78
N GLN A 2 -6.12 0.55 27.41
CA GLN A 2 -6.13 -0.73 26.66
C GLN A 2 -5.56 -0.62 25.22
N ASN A 3 -5.74 0.52 24.55
CA ASN A 3 -5.34 0.70 23.15
C ASN A 3 -3.82 0.68 22.95
N SER A 4 -3.04 1.08 23.97
CA SER A 4 -1.57 1.08 23.90
C SER A 4 -0.99 -0.34 23.94
N PHE A 5 -1.57 -1.21 24.76
CA PHE A 5 -1.21 -2.63 24.81
C PHE A 5 -1.53 -3.34 23.50
N LEU A 6 -2.71 -3.08 22.94
CA LEU A 6 -3.10 -3.63 21.64
C LEU A 6 -2.16 -3.20 20.53
N ARG A 7 -1.68 -1.95 20.53
CA ARG A 7 -0.68 -1.47 19.56
C ARG A 7 0.65 -2.21 19.65
N ILE A 8 1.15 -2.44 20.86
CA ILE A 8 2.41 -3.15 21.09
C ILE A 8 2.30 -4.61 20.61
N ILE A 9 1.17 -5.27 20.90
CA ILE A 9 0.89 -6.62 20.43
C ILE A 9 0.79 -6.66 18.90
N LEU A 10 0.08 -5.70 18.29
CA LEU A 10 -0.05 -5.60 16.83
C LEU A 10 1.31 -5.45 16.14
N ILE A 11 2.20 -4.61 16.69
CA ILE A 11 3.55 -4.40 16.14
C ILE A 11 4.40 -5.66 16.30
N GLY A 12 4.32 -6.35 17.45
CA GLY A 12 5.01 -7.61 17.68
C GLY A 12 4.57 -8.73 16.73
N VAL A 13 3.25 -8.88 16.54
CA VAL A 13 2.67 -9.86 15.61
C VAL A 13 3.02 -9.51 14.17
N ALA A 14 2.92 -8.24 13.76
CA ALA A 14 3.30 -7.80 12.41
C ALA A 14 4.78 -8.10 12.13
N SER A 15 5.67 -7.80 13.08
CA SER A 15 7.11 -8.08 12.96
C SER A 15 7.41 -9.57 12.90
N PHE A 16 6.70 -10.39 13.70
CA PHE A 16 6.82 -11.84 13.67
C PHE A 16 6.36 -12.44 12.33
N PHE A 17 5.24 -11.93 11.78
CA PHE A 17 4.75 -12.31 10.46
C PHE A 17 5.73 -11.92 9.35
N ILE A 18 6.31 -10.71 9.42
CA ILE A 18 7.36 -10.26 8.49
C ILE A 18 8.57 -11.18 8.53
N TYR A 19 8.98 -11.62 9.72
CA TYR A 19 10.12 -12.52 9.88
C TYR A 19 9.81 -13.95 9.39
N ARG A 20 8.63 -14.49 9.72
CA ARG A 20 8.17 -15.82 9.33
C ARG A 20 7.91 -15.93 7.82
N TYR A 21 7.37 -14.89 7.21
CA TYR A 21 7.01 -14.83 5.79
C TYR A 21 7.98 -13.99 4.95
N ARG A 22 9.24 -13.92 5.38
CA ARG A 22 10.31 -13.06 4.82
C ARG A 22 10.33 -12.99 3.30
N TYR A 23 9.99 -14.07 2.60
CA TYR A 23 9.98 -14.13 1.14
C TYR A 23 8.59 -14.07 0.50
N ARG A 24 7.53 -14.49 1.21
CA ARG A 24 6.16 -14.49 0.65
C ARG A 24 5.52 -13.11 0.72
N LEU A 25 5.75 -12.36 1.81
CA LEU A 25 5.28 -10.96 1.93
C LEU A 25 5.98 -10.08 0.90
N ILE A 26 7.30 -10.24 0.78
CA ILE A 26 8.07 -9.53 -0.24
C ILE A 26 7.58 -9.92 -1.64
N ASN A 27 7.26 -11.18 -1.95
CA ASN A 27 6.65 -11.54 -3.25
C ASN A 27 5.21 -11.01 -3.45
N ILE A 28 4.43 -10.78 -2.39
CA ILE A 28 3.10 -10.18 -2.51
C ILE A 28 3.19 -8.65 -2.69
N ILE A 29 4.18 -8.04 -2.04
CA ILE A 29 4.51 -6.61 -2.16
C ILE A 29 5.14 -6.34 -3.55
N LEU A 30 6.20 -7.06 -3.89
CA LEU A 30 6.88 -7.03 -5.20
C LEU A 30 6.07 -7.69 -6.31
N GLY A 31 5.01 -8.43 -5.98
CA GLY A 31 3.97 -8.89 -6.89
C GLY A 31 3.07 -7.72 -7.27
N GLN A 32 3.69 -6.72 -7.90
CA GLN A 32 3.27 -5.43 -8.46
C GLN A 32 1.76 -5.10 -8.53
N SER A 33 0.85 -6.05 -8.71
CA SER A 33 -0.58 -5.83 -8.92
C SER A 33 -1.30 -5.20 -7.73
N LEU A 34 -1.06 -5.68 -6.50
CA LEU A 34 -1.78 -5.20 -5.31
C LEU A 34 -1.29 -3.84 -4.86
N LEU A 35 0.04 -3.66 -4.78
CA LEU A 35 0.62 -2.37 -4.42
C LEU A 35 0.34 -1.32 -5.49
N ARG A 36 0.47 -1.64 -6.78
CA ARG A 36 0.07 -0.72 -7.86
C ARG A 36 -1.40 -0.34 -7.75
N ARG A 37 -2.29 -1.29 -7.45
CA ARG A 37 -3.73 -0.98 -7.30
C ARG A 37 -4.00 -0.10 -6.09
N LEU A 38 -3.35 -0.33 -4.95
CA LEU A 38 -3.48 0.52 -3.77
C LEU A 38 -2.94 1.92 -4.03
N VAL A 39 -1.74 2.02 -4.60
CA VAL A 39 -1.12 3.28 -4.99
C VAL A 39 -2.02 4.03 -5.97
N VAL A 40 -2.36 3.45 -7.12
CA VAL A 40 -3.24 4.10 -8.12
C VAL A 40 -4.59 4.48 -7.53
N LYS A 41 -5.21 3.62 -6.70
CA LYS A 41 -6.49 3.93 -6.04
C LYS A 41 -6.37 5.10 -5.05
N SER A 42 -5.27 5.19 -4.31
CA SER A 42 -5.03 6.30 -3.38
C SER A 42 -4.74 7.59 -4.14
N PHE A 43 -3.90 7.54 -5.18
CA PHE A 43 -3.55 8.70 -6.00
C PHE A 43 -4.76 9.22 -6.83
N MET A 44 -5.64 8.34 -7.33
CA MET A 44 -6.88 8.70 -8.05
C MET A 44 -7.95 9.36 -7.18
N GLN A 45 -7.90 9.19 -5.86
CA GLN A 45 -8.82 9.88 -4.92
C GLN A 45 -8.42 11.34 -4.69
N ILE A 46 -7.20 11.74 -5.10
CA ILE A 46 -6.72 13.10 -4.98
C ILE A 46 -7.09 13.85 -6.26
N PRO A 47 -7.97 14.88 -6.21
CA PRO A 47 -8.47 15.57 -7.41
C PRO A 47 -7.33 16.21 -8.22
N PHE A 48 -6.36 16.81 -7.54
CA PHE A 48 -5.19 17.44 -8.17
C PHE A 48 -4.32 16.46 -8.97
N VAL A 49 -4.05 15.26 -8.43
CA VAL A 49 -3.22 14.27 -9.13
C VAL A 49 -4.02 13.58 -10.23
N ARG A 50 -5.31 13.34 -9.98
CA ARG A 50 -6.23 12.79 -10.98
C ARG A 50 -6.27 13.65 -12.24
N GLU A 51 -6.45 14.96 -12.13
CA GLU A 51 -6.52 15.86 -13.28
C GLU A 51 -5.23 15.88 -14.09
N GLN A 52 -4.07 15.82 -13.43
CA GLN A 52 -2.78 15.76 -14.12
C GLN A 52 -2.54 14.42 -14.83
N MET A 53 -2.83 13.30 -14.17
CA MET A 53 -2.65 11.97 -14.78
C MET A 53 -3.61 11.76 -15.94
N VAL A 54 -4.88 12.11 -15.76
CA VAL A 54 -5.92 12.00 -16.79
C VAL A 54 -5.61 12.94 -17.96
N GLY A 55 -5.23 14.19 -17.66
CA GLY A 55 -4.83 15.16 -18.68
C GLY A 55 -3.61 14.71 -19.49
N GLN A 56 -2.60 14.09 -18.85
CA GLN A 56 -1.44 13.53 -19.55
C GLN A 56 -1.78 12.31 -20.42
N MET A 57 -2.68 11.44 -19.95
CA MET A 57 -3.15 10.29 -20.75
C MET A 57 -3.92 10.73 -21.99
N PHE A 58 -4.79 11.74 -21.87
CA PHE A 58 -5.55 12.27 -23.00
C PHE A 58 -4.71 13.17 -23.93
N ARG A 59 -3.58 13.71 -23.46
CA ARG A 59 -2.68 14.52 -24.31
C ARG A 59 -1.85 13.70 -25.30
N PHE A 60 -1.73 12.40 -25.08
CA PHE A 60 -0.93 11.47 -25.88
C PHE A 60 -1.75 10.66 -26.88
N GLN A 61 -3.06 10.91 -26.96
CA GLN A 61 -3.95 10.40 -28.00
C GLN A 61 -4.25 11.51 -29.02
#